data_AF-A0A9C6WNG3-F1
#
_entry.id   AF-A0A9C6WNG3-F1
#
_cell.length_a   1.000
_cell.length_b   1.000
_cell.length_c   1.000
_cell.angle_alpha   90.00
_cell.angle_beta   90.00
_cell.angle_gamma   90.00
#
_symmetry.space_group_name_H-M   'P 1'
#
loop_
_entity.id
_entity.type
_entity.pdbx_description
1 polymer ?
#
loop_
_entity_poly.entity_id
_entity_poly.type
_entity_poly.pdbx_seq_one_letter_code
_entity_poly.pdbx_strand_id
1 'polypeptide(L)'
;MVELRRKQRQFCFCPVDDIIENTDGFAGVFPKHKYDIVTRLQARNHVCGMIGDGVNDAPALKIADIGIAVADATDGARSASDIVLTEPGLNVIISAVLTSRAIFQRMKNYTVIPQQ
;
A
#
# COMPACT_ATOMS: atom_id res chain seq x y z
N MET A 1 -5.99 -42.29 24.35
CA MET A 1 -6.59 -41.10 25.01
C MET A 1 -5.43 -40.28 25.56
N VAL A 2 -4.86 -39.39 24.75
CA VAL A 2 -3.68 -38.59 25.10
C VAL A 2 -4.16 -37.19 25.42
N GLU A 3 -4.14 -36.86 26.71
CA GLU A 3 -4.45 -35.55 27.26
C GLU A 3 -3.40 -34.53 26.79
N LEU A 4 -3.70 -33.75 25.75
CA LEU A 4 -2.86 -32.66 25.29
C LEU A 4 -3.29 -31.34 25.95
N ARG A 5 -2.74 -31.07 27.13
CA ARG A 5 -2.54 -29.68 27.60
C ARG A 5 -1.66 -28.93 26.60
N ARG A 6 -2.22 -27.98 25.85
CA ARG A 6 -1.43 -26.92 25.20
C ARG A 6 -2.07 -25.55 25.42
N LYS A 7 -1.47 -24.85 26.39
CA LYS A 7 -1.31 -23.39 26.54
C LYS A 7 -2.43 -22.53 25.96
N GLN A 8 -3.20 -21.92 26.86
CA GLN A 8 -3.85 -20.63 26.60
C GLN A 8 -2.81 -19.70 25.96
N ARG A 9 -2.98 -19.41 24.66
CA ARG A 9 -2.29 -18.31 24.00
C ARG A 9 -2.76 -17.06 24.73
N GLN A 10 -1.84 -16.45 25.45
CA GLN A 10 -1.97 -15.11 25.99
C GLN A 10 -2.43 -14.20 24.84
N PHE A 11 -3.70 -13.80 24.84
CA PHE A 11 -4.14 -12.67 24.02
C PHE A 11 -3.48 -11.44 24.66
N CYS A 12 -2.31 -11.08 24.12
CA CYS A 12 -1.79 -9.74 24.34
C CYS A 12 -2.80 -8.79 23.70
N PHE A 13 -3.35 -7.86 24.47
CA PHE A 13 -4.20 -6.80 23.95
C PHE A 13 -3.28 -5.79 23.25
N CYS A 14 -2.68 -6.18 22.13
CA CYS A 14 -1.95 -5.25 21.29
C CYS A 14 -2.99 -4.35 20.61
N PRO A 15 -2.80 -3.02 20.61
CA PRO A 15 -3.53 -2.15 19.72
C PRO A 15 -3.49 -2.72 18.29
N VAL A 16 -4.65 -2.75 17.63
CA VAL A 16 -4.77 -3.31 16.27
C VAL A 16 -3.78 -2.65 15.31
N ASP A 17 -3.46 -1.38 15.59
CA ASP A 17 -2.53 -0.56 14.84
C ASP A 17 -1.08 -1.08 14.91
N ASP A 18 -0.65 -1.60 16.07
CA ASP A 18 0.70 -2.18 16.22
C ASP A 18 0.82 -3.52 15.48
N ILE A 19 -0.28 -4.25 15.38
CA ILE A 19 -0.36 -5.45 14.53
C ILE A 19 -0.28 -5.03 13.07
N ILE A 20 -0.94 -3.94 12.69
CA ILE A 20 -0.93 -3.46 11.29
C ILE A 20 0.49 -3.10 10.84
N GLU A 21 1.29 -2.45 11.70
CA GLU A 21 2.68 -2.08 11.37
C GLU A 21 3.65 -3.26 11.32
N ASN A 22 3.49 -4.25 12.20
CA ASN A 22 4.44 -5.35 12.34
C ASN A 22 4.10 -6.56 11.46
N THR A 23 3.06 -6.47 10.62
CA THR A 23 2.58 -7.60 9.80
C THR A 23 2.78 -7.32 8.32
N ASP A 24 3.36 -8.29 7.60
CA ASP A 24 3.64 -8.17 6.17
C ASP A 24 2.42 -8.48 5.27
N GLY A 25 1.35 -9.08 5.80
CA GLY A 25 0.18 -9.46 5.00
C GLY A 25 -1.10 -9.74 5.77
N PHE A 26 -2.22 -9.35 5.17
CA PHE A 26 -3.56 -9.62 5.67
C PHE A 26 -4.33 -10.49 4.67
N ALA A 27 -4.99 -11.54 5.17
CA ALA A 27 -5.81 -12.44 4.37
C ALA A 27 -7.27 -12.44 4.85
N GLY A 28 -8.20 -12.71 3.95
CA GLY A 28 -9.64 -12.77 4.27
C GLY A 28 -10.25 -11.42 4.67
N VAL A 29 -9.72 -10.32 4.12
CA VAL A 29 -10.17 -8.96 4.44
C VAL A 29 -11.35 -8.51 3.59
N PHE A 30 -12.30 -7.82 4.20
CA PHE A 30 -13.38 -7.14 3.49
C PHE A 30 -12.88 -5.81 2.89
N PRO A 31 -13.53 -5.29 1.83
CA PRO A 31 -13.15 -4.02 1.22
C PRO A 31 -13.04 -2.86 2.22
N LYS A 32 -13.95 -2.82 3.22
CA LYS A 32 -13.91 -1.82 4.30
C LYS A 32 -12.60 -1.87 5.10
N HIS A 33 -12.07 -3.06 5.37
CA HIS A 33 -10.83 -3.21 6.12
C HIS A 33 -9.62 -2.69 5.34
N LYS A 34 -9.59 -2.82 4.01
CA LYS A 34 -8.51 -2.25 3.19
C LYS A 34 -8.43 -0.73 3.35
N TYR A 35 -9.59 -0.08 3.31
CA TYR A 35 -9.70 1.36 3.56
C TYR A 35 -9.24 1.75 4.97
N ASP A 36 -9.70 1.01 5.99
CA ASP A 36 -9.34 1.28 7.38
C ASP A 36 -7.83 1.11 7.63
N ILE A 37 -7.19 0.10 7.00
CA ILE A 37 -5.75 -0.14 7.10
C ILE A 37 -4.96 1.02 6.51
N VAL A 38 -5.30 1.47 5.29
CA VAL A 38 -4.63 2.62 4.65
C VAL A 38 -4.76 3.87 5.50
N THR A 39 -5.98 4.16 5.98
CA THR A 39 -6.24 5.34 6.82
C THR A 39 -5.43 5.32 8.12
N ARG A 40 -5.31 4.15 8.77
CA ARG A 40 -4.55 3.99 10.01
C ARG A 40 -3.04 4.13 9.78
N LEU A 41 -2.51 3.57 8.69
CA LEU A 41 -1.10 3.73 8.34
C LEU A 41 -0.77 5.19 8.03
N GLN A 42 -1.65 5.89 7.30
CA GLN A 42 -1.52 7.32 7.04
C GLN A 42 -1.58 8.16 8.31
N ALA A 43 -2.46 7.83 9.26
CA ALA A 43 -2.56 8.51 10.56
C ALA A 43 -1.27 8.41 11.39
N ARG A 44 -0.41 7.42 11.10
CA ARG A 44 0.90 7.23 11.71
C ARG A 44 2.06 7.81 10.88
N ASN A 45 1.75 8.69 9.92
CA ASN A 45 2.70 9.34 9.02
C ASN A 45 3.45 8.40 8.06
N HIS A 46 2.88 7.22 7.75
CA HIS A 46 3.39 6.42 6.65
C HIS A 46 2.83 6.91 5.31
N VAL A 47 3.69 6.96 4.29
CA VAL A 47 3.26 7.17 2.91
C VAL A 47 2.80 5.82 2.36
N CYS A 48 1.52 5.73 2.01
CA CYS A 48 0.87 4.49 1.64
C CYS A 48 0.57 4.43 0.14
N GLY A 49 1.12 3.42 -0.52
CA GLY A 49 0.70 3.03 -1.87
C GLY A 49 -0.30 1.88 -1.81
N MET A 50 -1.42 2.00 -2.53
CA MET A 50 -2.42 0.93 -2.64
C MET A 50 -2.45 0.39 -4.06
N ILE A 51 -2.53 -0.92 -4.21
CA ILE A 51 -2.68 -1.59 -5.51
C ILE A 51 -4.04 -2.27 -5.55
N GLY A 52 -4.74 -2.14 -6.67
CA GLY A 52 -6.06 -2.77 -6.87
C GLY A 52 -6.39 -3.00 -8.33
N ASP A 53 -7.34 -3.88 -8.57
CA ASP A 53 -7.84 -4.29 -9.88
C ASP A 53 -9.36 -4.06 -10.00
N GLY A 54 -10.09 -4.20 -8.89
CA GLY A 54 -11.54 -4.11 -8.85
C GLY A 54 -12.11 -2.76 -8.42
N VAL A 55 -13.37 -2.53 -8.77
CA VAL A 55 -14.18 -1.38 -8.31
C VAL A 55 -14.32 -1.31 -6.78
N ASN A 56 -14.20 -2.45 -6.09
CA ASN A 56 -14.24 -2.52 -4.63
C ASN A 56 -13.02 -1.85 -3.97
N ASP A 57 -11.90 -1.77 -4.68
CA ASP A 57 -10.66 -1.17 -4.19
C ASP A 57 -10.57 0.32 -4.54
N ALA A 58 -11.44 0.83 -5.41
CA ALA A 58 -11.52 2.24 -5.78
C ALA A 58 -11.49 3.22 -4.58
N PRO A 59 -12.25 3.04 -3.49
CA PRO A 59 -12.18 3.95 -2.34
C PRO A 59 -10.83 3.89 -1.61
N ALA A 60 -10.19 2.71 -1.54
CA ALA A 60 -8.88 2.54 -0.93
C ALA A 60 -7.76 3.11 -1.82
N LEU A 61 -7.87 2.94 -3.14
CA LEU A 61 -6.98 3.54 -4.14
C LEU A 61 -7.03 5.07 -4.08
N LYS A 62 -8.21 5.65 -3.85
CA LYS A 62 -8.38 7.10 -3.86
C LYS A 62 -7.88 7.82 -2.60
N ILE A 63 -7.92 7.14 -1.44
CA ILE A 63 -7.45 7.72 -0.18
C ILE A 63 -5.94 7.50 0.02
N ALA A 64 -5.38 6.46 -0.58
CA ALA A 64 -3.94 6.21 -0.55
C ALA A 64 -3.17 7.40 -1.15
N ASP A 65 -1.93 7.60 -0.69
CA ASP A 65 -1.07 8.66 -1.22
C ASP A 65 -0.72 8.41 -2.69
N ILE A 66 -0.66 7.13 -3.08
CA ILE A 66 -0.47 6.70 -4.46
C ILE A 66 -1.38 5.49 -4.73
N GLY A 67 -2.38 5.66 -5.58
CA GLY A 67 -3.22 4.57 -6.10
C GLY A 67 -2.62 3.96 -7.37
N ILE A 68 -2.44 2.64 -7.40
CA ILE A 68 -1.89 1.91 -8.55
C ILE A 68 -2.91 0.88 -9.06
N ALA A 69 -3.34 1.04 -10.31
CA ALA A 69 -4.14 0.04 -10.99
C ALA A 69 -3.26 -0.91 -11.81
N VAL A 70 -3.57 -2.20 -11.76
CA VAL A 70 -2.92 -3.21 -12.62
C VAL A 70 -3.40 -3.08 -14.08
N ALA A 71 -2.64 -3.63 -15.03
CA ALA A 71 -2.95 -3.54 -16.46
C ALA A 71 -4.36 -4.03 -16.81
N ASP A 72 -4.77 -5.14 -16.18
CA ASP A 72 -6.08 -5.77 -16.39
C ASP A 72 -7.14 -5.31 -15.38
N ALA A 73 -6.92 -4.14 -14.75
CA ALA A 73 -7.87 -3.58 -13.81
C ALA A 73 -9.17 -3.16 -14.51
N THR A 74 -10.28 -3.19 -13.78
CA THR A 74 -11.55 -2.62 -14.21
C THR A 74 -11.43 -1.12 -14.47
N ASP A 75 -12.25 -0.58 -15.39
CA ASP A 75 -12.24 0.86 -15.70
C ASP A 75 -12.50 1.75 -14.47
N GLY A 76 -13.30 1.25 -13.53
CA GLY A 76 -13.53 1.94 -12.25
C GLY A 76 -12.28 2.02 -11.38
N ALA A 77 -11.45 0.97 -11.34
CA ALA A 77 -10.17 1.01 -10.62
C ALA A 77 -9.15 1.91 -11.32
N ARG A 78 -9.05 1.85 -12.66
CA ARG A 78 -8.18 2.74 -13.46
C ARG A 78 -8.52 4.21 -13.27
N SER A 79 -9.80 4.54 -13.17
CA SER A 79 -10.24 5.93 -12.96
C SER A 79 -9.97 6.43 -11.54
N ALA A 80 -9.88 5.53 -10.56
CA ALA A 80 -9.60 5.86 -9.18
C ALA A 80 -8.10 5.94 -8.84
N SER A 81 -7.24 5.30 -9.64
CA SER A 81 -5.79 5.25 -9.48
C SER A 81 -5.06 6.44 -10.10
N ASP A 82 -3.88 6.77 -9.56
CA ASP A 82 -2.97 7.79 -10.11
C ASP A 82 -2.02 7.20 -11.17
N ILE A 83 -1.68 5.91 -11.04
CA ILE A 83 -0.78 5.20 -11.95
C ILE A 83 -1.48 3.94 -12.45
N VAL A 84 -1.44 3.71 -13.77
CA VAL A 84 -1.90 2.47 -14.39
C VAL A 84 -0.70 1.72 -14.94
N LEU A 85 -0.51 0.48 -14.51
CA LEU A 85 0.55 -0.37 -15.03
C LEU A 85 0.18 -0.83 -16.44
N THR A 86 1.11 -0.73 -17.39
CA THR A 86 0.90 -1.21 -18.76
C THR A 86 1.18 -2.70 -18.91
N GLU A 87 2.01 -3.25 -18.03
CA GLU A 87 2.44 -4.65 -18.04
C GLU A 87 2.02 -5.32 -16.71
N PRO A 88 1.66 -6.61 -16.74
CA PRO A 88 1.38 -7.36 -15.54
C PRO A 88 2.67 -7.61 -14.74
N GLY A 89 2.58 -7.53 -13.42
CA GLY A 89 3.67 -7.91 -12.51
C GLY A 89 4.13 -6.79 -11.59
N LEU A 90 4.60 -7.17 -10.40
CA LEU A 90 5.04 -6.24 -9.35
C LEU A 90 6.41 -5.61 -9.64
N ASN A 91 7.19 -6.16 -10.57
CA ASN A 91 8.52 -5.65 -10.92
C ASN A 91 8.46 -4.22 -11.50
N VAL A 92 7.39 -3.89 -12.23
CA VAL A 92 7.17 -2.56 -12.79
C VAL A 92 7.12 -1.49 -11.69
N ILE A 93 6.55 -1.84 -10.53
CA ILE A 93 6.44 -0.93 -9.37
C ILE A 93 7.83 -0.63 -8.80
N ILE A 94 8.69 -1.65 -8.68
CA ILE A 94 10.06 -1.48 -8.20
C ILE A 94 10.82 -0.53 -9.14
N SER A 95 10.69 -0.75 -10.45
CA SER A 95 11.31 0.10 -11.47
C SER A 95 10.79 1.54 -11.42
N ALA A 96 9.49 1.73 -11.19
CA ALA A 96 8.87 3.05 -11.04
C ALA A 96 9.39 3.79 -9.78
N VAL A 97 9.54 3.09 -8.66
CA VAL A 97 10.11 3.66 -7.43
C VAL A 97 11.58 4.05 -7.59
N LEU A 98 12.38 3.22 -8.27
CA LEU A 98 13.79 3.55 -8.54
C LEU A 98 13.91 4.77 -9.46
N THR A 99 13.11 4.83 -10.51
CA THR A 99 13.11 5.93 -11.48
C THR A 99 12.65 7.24 -10.83
N SER A 100 11.57 7.21 -10.05
CA SER A 100 11.08 8.39 -9.33
C SER A 100 12.10 8.96 -8.34
N ARG A 101 12.84 8.10 -7.61
CA ARG A 101 13.94 8.52 -6.75
C ARG A 101 15.07 9.20 -7.54
N ALA A 102 15.46 8.66 -8.69
CA ALA A 102 16.48 9.26 -9.54
C ALA A 102 16.05 10.62 -10.09
N ILE A 103 14.79 10.76 -10.50
CA ILE A 103 14.21 12.04 -10.95
C ILE A 103 14.21 13.06 -9.81
N PHE A 104 13.76 12.67 -8.61
CA PHE A 104 13.72 13.56 -7.46
C PHE A 104 15.11 14.07 -7.06
N GLN A 105 16.13 13.19 -7.07
CA GLN A 105 17.52 13.59 -6.83
C GLN A 105 18.01 14.61 -7.86
N ARG A 106 17.70 14.42 -9.15
CA ARG A 106 18.06 15.38 -10.21
C ARG A 106 17.37 16.72 -10.00
N MET A 107 16.06 16.73 -9.74
CA MET A 107 15.30 17.97 -9.49
C MET A 107 15.88 18.76 -8.32
N LYS A 108 16.18 18.09 -7.20
CA LYS A 108 16.78 18.73 -6.03
C LYS A 108 18.13 19.36 -6.37
N ASN A 109 18.97 18.67 -7.15
CA ASN A 109 20.26 19.22 -7.56
C ASN A 109 20.10 20.46 -8.44
N TYR A 110 19.12 20.49 -9.36
CA TYR A 110 18.85 21.68 -10.19
C TYR A 110 18.42 22.90 -9.37
N THR A 111 17.66 22.73 -8.30
CA THR A 111 17.21 23.84 -7.43
C THR A 111 18.33 24.37 -6.54
N VAL A 112 19.25 23.50 -6.11
CA VAL A 112 20.31 23.87 -5.16
C VAL A 112 21.54 24.46 -5.85
N ILE A 113 21.76 24.16 -7.13
CA ILE A 113 22.84 24.79 -7.92
C ILE A 113 22.34 26.16 -8.40
N PRO A 114 22.88 27.28 -7.90
CA PRO A 114 22.55 28.59 -8.45
C PRO A 114 22.97 28.63 -9.91
N GLN A 115 22.01 28.88 -10.80
CA GLN A 115 22.29 29.18 -12.20
C GLN A 115 23.11 30.48 -12.21
N GLN A 116 24.40 30.38 -12.53
CA GLN A 116 25.26 31.55 -12.78
C GLN A 116 24.93 32.16 -14.14
#